data_AF-A0A349A0W4-F1
#
_entry.id   AF-A0A349A0W4-F1
#
_cell.length_a   1.000
_cell.length_b   1.000
_cell.length_c   1.000
_cell.angle_alpha   90.00
_cell.angle_beta   90.00
_cell.angle_gamma   90.00
#
_symmetry.space_group_name_H-M   'P 1'
#
loop_
_entity.id
_entity.type
_entity.pdbx_description
1 polymer ?
#
loop_
_entity_poly.entity_id
_entity_poly.type
_entity_poly.pdbx_seq_one_letter_code
_entity_poly.pdbx_strand_id
1 'polypeptide(L)'
;MAPYRIIYWQIDSTAHWIFYALAAITVAVFLAGMAAYIRVWKKKAASAGVSFSADALKRALLDTFLGLRLFRGEIAAGTMHLLIFWGFLILFIGTVLMAAHEYVVPYLTGTFYLVYSLVMEVAGLMLLAGILWALIRRYIQRVPRLERRIEDALVPVWLFLVVITGYLVEGLQLAHLQPPWYRWSFVGAWMGSSFSATDAKDFYRYLWWLHGLLSLGFVAAIPFTKLFHVLGAPASIYVQAQDKPVETIEGAGEFGLGDLIFFDACMRCGRCVAACPSAGAGEPFAPRDFVQAMRRSIWKEHSPSGDIRLFGKDEVSEVDEKFWYCTTCRACLEVCPVYGGAFEAAAKKRVLAIEEGTDVPKLITQTLAKLSKYDNPWESSRNKRGAWAEGMDVVDLTKADTPTDICYFVGCTTSLEPTAQGEAQAFAKILQVTGVNFGILGKKEPCCGDVAKRMGELGLFMEQRENTLNAFEEYGISDVVTFSPHCFNTLNNEYPEATFRARHYTMVLRELLADGKLRFKEGDGATVTYHDPCYLSRYNRIVDEPREIIRSIPGVTLV
;
A
#
# COMPACT_ATOMS: atom_id res chain seq x y z
N MET A 1 -11.02 49.20 21.53
CA MET A 1 -10.54 47.98 22.22
C MET A 1 -9.96 47.06 21.15
N ALA A 2 -8.73 46.55 21.33
CA ALA A 2 -8.16 45.63 20.35
C ALA A 2 -8.94 44.29 20.37
N PRO A 3 -9.22 43.66 19.23
CA PRO A 3 -9.87 42.34 19.20
C PRO A 3 -9.16 41.29 20.05
N TYR A 4 -9.90 40.50 20.83
CA TYR A 4 -9.39 39.39 21.64
C TYR A 4 -10.53 38.44 22.03
N ARG A 5 -10.18 37.29 22.63
CA ARG A 5 -11.14 36.32 23.19
C ARG A 5 -10.84 36.05 24.67
N ILE A 6 -11.89 35.89 25.46
CA ILE A 6 -11.80 35.40 26.84
C ILE A 6 -11.79 33.86 26.81
N ILE A 7 -10.67 33.23 27.15
CA ILE A 7 -10.50 31.78 26.97
C ILE A 7 -11.36 30.98 27.97
N TYR A 8 -11.36 31.36 29.25
CA TYR A 8 -12.08 30.66 30.33
C TYR A 8 -13.33 31.44 30.80
N TRP A 9 -14.14 31.94 29.87
CA TRP A 9 -15.37 32.65 30.24
C TRP A 9 -16.31 31.72 31.04
N GLN A 10 -16.82 32.15 32.19
CA GLN A 10 -17.70 31.35 33.09
C GLN A 10 -17.10 30.05 33.67
N ILE A 11 -15.79 29.81 33.52
CA ILE A 11 -15.09 28.66 34.11
C ILE A 11 -14.27 29.14 35.31
N ASP A 12 -14.57 28.63 36.49
CA ASP A 12 -13.81 28.93 37.70
C ASP A 12 -12.47 28.17 37.76
N SER A 13 -11.59 28.60 38.67
CA SER A 13 -10.26 28.03 38.83
C SER A 13 -10.28 26.55 39.22
N THR A 14 -11.30 26.09 39.96
CA THR A 14 -11.42 24.67 40.33
C THR A 14 -11.74 23.82 39.11
N ALA A 15 -12.74 24.22 38.32
CA ALA A 15 -13.09 23.56 37.06
C ALA A 15 -11.90 23.52 36.08
N HIS A 16 -11.12 24.60 36.05
CA HIS A 16 -9.89 24.69 35.27
C HIS A 16 -8.85 23.63 35.65
N TRP A 17 -8.55 23.47 36.94
CA TRP A 17 -7.62 22.44 37.41
C TRP A 17 -8.11 21.01 37.14
N ILE A 18 -9.42 20.77 37.27
CA ILE A 18 -10.02 19.47 36.94
C ILE A 18 -9.82 19.14 35.45
N PHE A 19 -10.03 20.11 34.55
CA PHE A 19 -9.79 19.92 33.13
C PHE A 19 -8.35 19.50 32.84
N TYR A 20 -7.36 20.12 33.51
CA TYR A 20 -5.97 19.74 33.33
C TYR A 20 -5.62 18.37 33.89
N ALA A 21 -6.20 17.98 35.03
CA ALA A 21 -6.05 16.63 35.55
C ALA A 21 -6.57 15.61 34.52
N LEU A 22 -7.72 15.86 33.90
CA LEU A 22 -8.28 15.01 32.84
C LEU A 22 -7.42 15.03 31.56
N ALA A 23 -6.84 16.17 31.19
CA ALA A 23 -5.91 16.27 30.07
C ALA A 23 -4.63 15.47 30.32
N ALA A 24 -4.07 15.51 31.54
CA ALA A 24 -2.92 14.71 31.93
C ALA A 24 -3.25 13.20 31.88
N ILE A 25 -4.43 12.80 32.37
CA ILE A 25 -4.92 11.42 32.26
C ILE A 25 -5.06 11.02 30.79
N THR A 26 -5.60 11.90 29.94
CA THR A 26 -5.73 11.68 28.49
C THR A 26 -4.38 11.40 27.83
N VAL A 27 -3.37 12.21 28.14
CA VAL A 27 -2.00 12.01 27.64
C VAL A 27 -1.43 10.69 28.16
N ALA A 28 -1.61 10.36 29.44
CA ALA A 28 -1.14 9.10 30.01
C ALA A 28 -1.79 7.88 29.33
N VAL A 29 -3.10 7.91 29.09
CA VAL A 29 -3.85 6.86 28.38
C VAL A 29 -3.37 6.73 26.94
N PHE A 30 -3.19 7.86 26.24
CA PHE A 30 -2.65 7.88 24.88
C PHE A 30 -1.25 7.24 24.82
N LEU A 31 -0.34 7.66 25.71
CA LEU A 31 1.02 7.12 25.77
C LEU A 31 1.05 5.65 26.16
N ALA A 32 0.16 5.20 27.05
CA ALA A 32 0.02 3.79 27.40
C ALA A 32 -0.40 2.94 26.19
N GLY A 33 -1.34 3.43 25.38
CA GLY A 33 -1.73 2.81 24.12
C GLY A 33 -0.56 2.73 23.14
N MET A 34 0.17 3.83 22.92
CA MET A 34 1.37 3.85 22.07
C MET A 34 2.45 2.88 22.54
N ALA A 35 2.68 2.81 23.86
CA ALA A 35 3.64 1.88 24.44
C ALA A 35 3.24 0.42 24.19
N ALA A 36 1.95 0.08 24.13
CA ALA A 36 1.51 -1.27 23.80
C ALA A 36 1.88 -1.66 22.35
N TYR A 37 1.65 -0.78 21.36
CA TYR A 37 2.11 -1.02 19.98
C TYR A 37 3.62 -1.25 19.92
N ILE A 38 4.41 -0.36 20.54
CA ILE A 38 5.88 -0.47 20.55
C ILE A 38 6.34 -1.77 21.21
N ARG A 39 5.69 -2.21 22.30
CA ARG A 39 6.01 -3.49 22.94
C ARG A 39 5.74 -4.68 22.03
N VAL A 40 4.59 -4.71 21.34
CA VAL A 40 4.24 -5.77 20.38
C VAL A 40 5.25 -5.79 19.24
N TRP A 41 5.57 -4.63 18.66
CA TRP A 41 6.53 -4.53 17.57
C TRP A 41 7.93 -4.98 17.98
N LYS A 42 8.42 -4.58 19.17
CA LYS A 42 9.75 -4.98 19.67
C LYS A 42 9.87 -6.47 19.98
N LYS A 43 8.77 -7.13 20.36
CA LYS A 43 8.80 -8.57 20.65
C LYS A 43 8.92 -9.42 19.38
N LYS A 44 8.35 -8.97 18.26
CA LYS A 44 8.31 -9.73 17.00
C LYS A 44 9.40 -9.32 16.01
N ALA A 45 9.61 -8.02 15.80
CA ALA A 45 10.67 -7.55 14.93
C ALA A 45 12.01 -7.68 15.69
N ALA A 46 12.70 -8.81 15.50
CA ALA A 46 14.07 -9.01 15.98
C ALA A 46 14.93 -7.84 15.48
N SER A 47 15.29 -6.93 16.38
CA SER A 47 16.26 -5.83 16.25
C SER A 47 16.67 -5.39 14.82
N ALA A 48 15.72 -5.04 13.95
CA ALA A 48 16.02 -4.31 12.74
C ALA A 48 15.91 -2.82 13.07
N GLY A 49 17.04 -2.20 13.39
CA GLY A 49 17.11 -0.77 13.59
C GLY A 49 16.66 -0.06 12.32
N VAL A 50 15.64 0.79 12.41
CA VAL A 50 15.26 1.69 11.32
C VAL A 50 16.34 2.75 11.23
N SER A 51 17.20 2.68 10.21
CA SER A 51 18.21 3.72 9.98
C SER A 51 17.51 5.03 9.61
N PHE A 52 18.13 6.17 9.91
CA PHE A 52 17.59 7.45 9.48
C PHE A 52 17.79 7.62 7.97
N SER A 53 16.73 7.97 7.24
CA SER A 53 16.79 8.31 5.82
C SER A 53 16.05 9.61 5.56
N ALA A 54 16.79 10.63 5.10
CA ALA A 54 16.23 11.93 4.76
C ALA A 54 15.26 11.84 3.57
N ASP A 55 15.54 10.98 2.59
CA ASP A 55 14.66 10.77 1.44
C ASP A 55 13.36 10.06 1.83
N ALA A 56 13.44 9.05 2.69
CA ALA A 56 12.26 8.39 3.24
C ALA A 56 11.41 9.37 4.06
N LEU A 57 12.06 10.24 4.86
CA LEU A 57 11.37 11.28 5.63
C LEU A 57 10.69 12.29 4.71
N LYS A 58 11.38 12.79 3.68
CA LYS A 58 10.82 13.71 2.69
C LYS A 58 9.59 13.11 2.01
N ARG A 59 9.67 11.85 1.57
CA ARG A 59 8.53 11.13 0.97
C ARG A 59 7.38 10.99 1.94
N ALA A 60 7.66 10.58 3.19
CA ALA A 60 6.64 10.44 4.22
C ALA A 60 5.93 11.77 4.52
N LEU A 61 6.67 12.87 4.63
CA LEU A 61 6.09 14.20 4.85
C LEU A 61 5.23 14.63 3.65
N LEU A 62 5.75 14.56 2.43
CA LEU A 62 5.00 14.94 1.23
C LEU A 62 3.72 14.13 1.08
N ASP A 63 3.77 12.81 1.23
CA ASP A 63 2.58 11.97 1.09
C ASP A 63 1.59 12.16 2.24
N THR A 64 2.06 12.42 3.47
CA THR A 64 1.18 12.68 4.61
C THR A 64 0.41 13.99 4.45
N PHE A 65 1.10 15.08 4.09
CA PHE A 65 0.48 16.41 4.02
C PHE A 65 -0.27 16.68 2.71
N LEU A 66 0.21 16.14 1.58
CA LEU A 66 -0.42 16.34 0.27
C LEU A 66 -1.39 15.20 -0.11
N GLY A 67 -1.31 14.06 0.56
CA GLY A 67 -2.20 12.92 0.28
C GLY A 67 -2.04 12.35 -1.14
N LEU A 68 -0.87 12.51 -1.78
CA LEU A 68 -0.67 12.21 -3.21
C LEU A 68 -1.18 10.82 -3.62
N ARG A 69 -0.97 9.82 -2.76
CA ARG A 69 -1.40 8.44 -3.01
C ARG A 69 -2.90 8.18 -2.79
N LEU A 70 -3.58 9.03 -2.03
CA LEU A 70 -5.04 8.97 -1.87
C LEU A 70 -5.76 9.37 -3.16
N PHE A 71 -5.16 10.27 -3.95
CA PHE A 71 -5.73 10.71 -5.23
C PHE A 71 -5.58 9.69 -6.37
N ARG A 72 -4.64 8.74 -6.27
CA ARG A 72 -4.40 7.74 -7.33
C ARG A 72 -5.60 6.80 -7.54
N GLY A 73 -6.37 7.01 -8.61
CA GLY A 73 -7.50 6.15 -8.96
C GLY A 73 -8.84 6.49 -8.31
N GLU A 74 -8.89 7.37 -7.30
CA GLU A 74 -10.16 7.87 -6.73
C GLU A 74 -10.03 9.30 -6.15
N ILE A 75 -10.20 10.32 -7.01
CA ILE A 75 -10.09 11.73 -6.62
C ILE A 75 -11.06 12.09 -5.48
N ALA A 76 -12.32 11.63 -5.57
CA ALA A 76 -13.33 11.90 -4.54
C ALA A 76 -12.91 11.41 -3.14
N ALA A 77 -12.22 10.26 -3.06
CA ALA A 77 -11.73 9.75 -1.77
C ALA A 77 -10.56 10.59 -1.23
N GLY A 78 -9.68 11.06 -2.12
CA GLY A 78 -8.58 11.95 -1.80
C GLY A 78 -9.05 13.31 -1.29
N THR A 79 -9.93 13.99 -2.03
CA THR A 79 -10.46 15.32 -1.64
C THR A 79 -11.17 15.28 -0.29
N MET A 80 -12.04 14.28 -0.09
CA MET A 80 -12.73 14.07 1.18
C MET A 80 -11.75 13.90 2.35
N HIS A 81 -10.68 13.09 2.20
CA HIS A 81 -9.68 12.95 3.27
C HIS A 81 -8.86 14.21 3.47
N LEU A 82 -8.53 14.96 2.41
CA LEU A 82 -7.78 16.21 2.50
C LEU A 82 -8.55 17.25 3.34
N LEU A 83 -9.86 17.35 3.13
CA LEU A 83 -10.75 18.21 3.93
C LEU A 83 -10.76 17.80 5.41
N ILE A 84 -10.86 16.50 5.71
CA ILE A 84 -10.82 15.99 7.08
C ILE A 84 -9.44 16.27 7.71
N PHE A 85 -8.36 15.94 7.02
CA PHE A 85 -6.99 16.05 7.54
C PHE A 85 -6.62 17.50 7.83
N TRP A 86 -6.75 18.40 6.85
CA TRP A 86 -6.40 19.81 7.05
C TRP A 86 -7.37 20.53 7.97
N GLY A 87 -8.67 20.23 7.89
CA GLY A 87 -9.65 20.78 8.82
C GLY A 87 -9.30 20.41 10.26
N PHE A 88 -9.02 19.13 10.54
CA PHE A 88 -8.61 18.69 11.88
C PHE A 88 -7.26 19.25 12.31
N LEU A 89 -6.25 19.20 11.44
CA LEU A 89 -4.89 19.65 11.78
C LEU A 89 -4.86 21.14 12.11
N ILE A 90 -5.53 21.98 11.31
CA ILE A 90 -5.60 23.42 11.56
C ILE A 90 -6.33 23.70 12.87
N LEU A 91 -7.46 23.03 13.13
CA LEU A 91 -8.17 23.17 14.42
C LEU A 91 -7.29 22.75 15.60
N PHE A 92 -6.56 21.64 15.48
CA PHE A 92 -5.65 21.16 16.53
C PHE A 92 -4.51 22.17 16.79
N ILE A 93 -3.85 22.64 15.72
CA ILE A 93 -2.83 23.70 15.82
C ILE A 93 -3.44 24.94 16.47
N GLY A 94 -4.64 25.34 16.07
CA GLY A 94 -5.34 26.48 16.64
C GLY A 94 -5.58 26.35 18.14
N THR A 95 -5.95 25.16 18.62
CA THR A 95 -6.10 24.86 20.04
C THR A 95 -4.76 24.94 20.79
N VAL A 96 -3.67 24.42 20.20
CA VAL A 96 -2.32 24.51 20.78
C VAL A 96 -1.86 25.97 20.86
N LEU A 97 -2.11 26.77 19.82
CA LEU A 97 -1.81 28.21 19.82
C LEU A 97 -2.61 28.93 20.91
N MET A 98 -3.89 28.61 21.08
CA MET A 98 -4.70 29.18 22.16
C MET A 98 -4.12 28.87 23.54
N ALA A 99 -3.65 27.64 23.77
CA ALA A 99 -2.98 27.28 25.02
C ALA A 99 -1.67 28.07 25.20
N ALA A 100 -0.84 28.17 24.15
CA ALA A 100 0.40 28.93 24.22
C ALA A 100 0.18 30.43 24.49
N HIS A 101 -0.92 31.00 23.98
CA HIS A 101 -1.32 32.38 24.26
C HIS A 101 -1.55 32.63 25.74
N GLU A 102 -2.26 31.71 26.40
CA GLU A 102 -2.63 31.83 27.80
C GLU A 102 -1.44 31.63 28.75
N TYR A 103 -0.57 30.65 28.46
CA TYR A 103 0.44 30.20 29.44
C TYR A 103 1.87 30.58 29.13
N VAL A 104 2.18 30.93 27.88
CA VAL A 104 3.55 31.22 27.47
C VAL A 104 3.70 32.72 27.24
N VAL A 105 2.93 33.25 26.29
CA VAL A 105 2.99 34.68 25.93
C VAL A 105 1.69 35.12 25.27
N PRO A 106 1.08 36.25 25.69
CA PRO A 106 -0.15 36.70 25.07
C PRO A 106 0.09 37.39 23.71
N TYR A 107 -0.18 36.68 22.60
CA TYR A 107 -0.13 37.23 21.22
C TYR A 107 -1.45 37.24 20.40
N LEU A 108 -2.50 36.48 20.76
CA LEU A 108 -3.81 36.44 20.10
C LEU A 108 -4.65 37.69 20.38
N THR A 109 -4.19 38.83 19.91
CA THR A 109 -4.92 40.11 19.98
C THR A 109 -4.89 40.84 18.63
N GLY A 110 -5.72 41.86 18.47
CA GLY A 110 -5.72 42.70 17.27
C GLY A 110 -6.09 41.93 16.00
N THR A 111 -5.47 42.32 14.89
CA THR A 111 -5.65 41.66 13.57
C THR A 111 -5.26 40.19 13.60
N PHE A 112 -4.28 39.80 14.40
CA PHE A 112 -3.84 38.40 14.48
C PHE A 112 -4.95 37.49 15.02
N TYR A 113 -5.67 37.94 16.05
CA TYR A 113 -6.85 37.23 16.55
C TYR A 113 -7.96 37.12 15.49
N LEU A 114 -8.20 38.16 14.70
CA LEU A 114 -9.23 38.14 13.64
C LEU A 114 -8.91 37.10 12.56
N VAL A 115 -7.66 37.05 12.10
CA VAL A 115 -7.20 36.04 11.13
C VAL A 115 -7.29 34.64 11.74
N TYR A 116 -6.85 34.47 12.99
CA TYR A 116 -6.98 33.21 13.71
C TYR A 116 -8.44 32.74 13.77
N SER A 117 -9.36 33.60 14.19
CA SER A 117 -10.81 33.30 14.26
C SER A 117 -11.33 32.85 12.90
N LEU A 118 -11.09 33.62 11.83
CA LEU A 118 -11.51 33.25 10.47
C LEU A 118 -10.95 31.90 10.01
N VAL A 119 -9.66 31.64 10.29
CA VAL A 119 -9.02 30.37 9.92
C VAL A 119 -9.65 29.19 10.65
N MET A 120 -9.97 29.34 11.93
CA MET A 120 -10.66 28.30 12.71
C MET A 120 -12.05 28.02 12.17
N GLU A 121 -12.79 29.06 11.76
CA GLU A 121 -14.10 28.92 11.14
C GLU A 121 -14.04 28.15 9.82
N VAL A 122 -13.10 28.50 8.94
CA VAL A 122 -12.93 27.79 7.66
C VAL A 122 -12.49 26.35 7.89
N ALA A 123 -11.56 26.11 8.82
CA ALA A 123 -11.06 24.77 9.13
C ALA A 123 -12.15 23.85 9.67
N GLY A 124 -13.03 24.34 10.55
CA GLY A 124 -14.16 23.54 11.03
C GLY A 124 -15.18 23.23 9.94
N LEU A 125 -15.45 24.15 9.01
CA LEU A 125 -16.31 23.88 7.85
C LEU A 125 -15.70 22.85 6.90
N MET A 126 -14.39 22.95 6.65
CA MET A 126 -13.66 21.93 5.88
C MET A 126 -13.81 20.55 6.53
N LEU A 127 -13.60 20.46 7.85
CA LEU A 127 -13.73 19.21 8.57
C LEU A 127 -15.16 18.65 8.51
N LEU A 128 -16.18 19.48 8.76
CA LEU A 128 -17.59 19.07 8.67
C LEU A 128 -17.96 18.59 7.27
N ALA A 129 -17.56 19.32 6.23
CA ALA A 129 -17.80 18.93 4.84
C ALA A 129 -17.15 17.58 4.51
N GLY A 130 -15.89 17.38 4.93
CA GLY A 130 -15.17 16.12 4.76
C GLY A 130 -15.84 14.94 5.48
N ILE A 131 -16.27 15.12 6.74
CA ILE A 131 -16.96 14.09 7.52
C ILE A 131 -18.32 13.75 6.91
N LEU A 132 -19.12 14.76 6.57
CA LEU A 132 -20.43 14.55 5.95
C LEU A 132 -20.27 13.79 4.63
N TRP A 133 -19.29 14.18 3.81
CA TRP A 133 -19.01 13.47 2.58
C TRP A 133 -18.58 12.02 2.84
N ALA A 134 -17.75 11.75 3.85
CA ALA A 134 -17.38 10.39 4.25
C ALA A 134 -18.58 9.53 4.66
N LEU A 135 -19.52 10.11 5.43
CA LEU A 135 -20.76 9.45 5.83
C LEU A 135 -21.68 9.19 4.63
N ILE A 136 -21.86 10.17 3.75
CA ILE A 136 -22.65 10.03 2.50
C ILE A 136 -22.08 8.90 1.64
N ARG A 137 -20.76 8.89 1.39
CA ARG A 137 -20.11 7.85 0.57
C ARG A 137 -20.32 6.45 1.15
N ARG A 138 -20.29 6.32 2.47
CA ARG A 138 -20.37 5.02 3.15
C ARG A 138 -21.80 4.50 3.27
N TYR A 139 -22.76 5.35 3.68
CA TYR A 139 -24.10 4.92 4.06
C TYR A 139 -25.18 5.23 3.01
N ILE A 140 -25.01 6.29 2.22
CA ILE A 140 -25.97 6.68 1.17
C ILE A 140 -25.54 6.11 -0.18
N GLN A 141 -24.34 6.45 -0.68
CA GLN A 141 -23.83 5.94 -1.95
C GLN A 141 -23.43 4.46 -1.90
N ARG A 142 -23.24 3.93 -0.68
CA ARG A 142 -22.93 2.53 -0.40
C ARG A 142 -21.81 1.95 -1.28
N VAL A 143 -20.69 2.65 -1.37
CA VAL A 143 -19.51 2.15 -2.12
C VAL A 143 -19.19 0.69 -1.70
N PRO A 144 -19.15 -0.28 -2.63
CA PRO A 144 -19.13 -1.71 -2.30
C PRO A 144 -17.97 -2.16 -1.41
N ARG A 145 -16.77 -1.62 -1.66
CA ARG A 145 -15.55 -1.96 -0.90
C ARG A 145 -15.53 -1.44 0.56
N LEU A 146 -16.42 -0.50 0.92
CA LEU A 146 -16.43 0.10 2.26
C LEU A 146 -17.26 -0.74 3.23
N GLU A 147 -16.63 -1.15 4.33
CA GLU A 147 -17.34 -1.80 5.45
C GLU A 147 -18.23 -0.80 6.22
N ARG A 148 -19.21 -1.32 6.97
CA ARG A 148 -20.18 -0.52 7.72
C ARG A 148 -20.28 -1.02 9.15
N ARG A 149 -19.15 -1.15 9.83
CA ARG A 149 -19.12 -1.55 11.23
C ARG A 149 -19.52 -0.40 12.14
N ILE A 150 -19.76 -0.68 13.41
CA ILE A 150 -20.13 0.32 14.41
C ILE A 150 -19.08 1.43 14.47
N GLU A 151 -17.79 1.08 14.52
CA GLU A 151 -16.70 2.06 14.53
C GLU A 151 -16.56 2.88 13.23
N ASP A 152 -17.14 2.41 12.12
CA ASP A 152 -17.17 3.16 10.87
C ASP A 152 -18.19 4.30 10.86
N ALA A 153 -19.19 4.24 11.75
CA ALA A 153 -20.13 5.32 12.02
C ALA A 153 -19.67 6.16 13.23
N LEU A 154 -19.32 5.48 14.33
CA LEU A 154 -19.08 6.10 15.63
C LEU A 154 -17.93 7.11 15.58
N VAL A 155 -16.81 6.77 14.94
CA VAL A 155 -15.64 7.65 14.89
C VAL A 155 -15.92 8.95 14.11
N PRO A 156 -16.45 8.91 12.86
CA PRO A 156 -16.82 10.15 12.16
C PRO A 156 -17.91 10.95 12.87
N VAL A 157 -18.91 10.30 13.47
CA VAL A 157 -19.97 11.00 14.23
C VAL A 157 -19.40 11.67 15.47
N TRP A 158 -18.48 11.02 16.19
CA TRP A 158 -17.79 11.64 17.32
C TRP A 158 -17.03 12.89 16.87
N LEU A 159 -16.25 12.79 15.79
CA LEU A 159 -15.52 13.94 15.26
C LEU A 159 -16.47 15.07 14.81
N PHE A 160 -17.62 14.73 14.23
CA PHE A 160 -18.67 15.70 13.91
C PHE A 160 -19.18 16.42 15.17
N LEU A 161 -19.48 15.67 16.23
CA LEU A 161 -19.93 16.23 17.50
C LEU A 161 -18.87 17.13 18.15
N VAL A 162 -17.59 16.77 18.09
CA VAL A 162 -16.50 17.63 18.58
C VAL A 162 -16.54 19.00 17.88
N VAL A 163 -16.66 19.03 16.55
CA VAL A 163 -16.68 20.29 15.80
C VAL A 163 -17.94 21.10 16.07
N ILE A 164 -19.11 20.47 16.03
CA ILE A 164 -20.40 21.14 16.28
C ILE A 164 -20.46 21.72 17.69
N THR A 165 -20.03 20.97 18.70
CA THR A 165 -19.97 21.48 20.08
C THR A 165 -18.96 22.61 20.21
N GLY A 166 -17.83 22.57 19.49
CA GLY A 166 -16.85 23.66 19.47
C GLY A 166 -17.44 25.00 18.97
N TYR A 167 -18.13 24.96 17.83
CA TYR A 167 -18.83 26.15 17.32
C TYR A 167 -19.95 26.62 18.24
N LEU A 168 -20.69 25.70 18.86
CA LEU A 168 -21.72 26.08 19.82
C LEU A 168 -21.09 26.77 21.05
N VAL A 169 -19.95 26.29 21.58
CA VAL A 169 -19.27 26.93 22.72
C VAL A 169 -18.89 28.37 22.38
N GLU A 170 -18.31 28.58 21.20
CA GLU A 170 -18.02 29.92 20.70
C GLU A 170 -19.28 30.75 20.47
N GLY A 171 -20.33 30.15 19.90
CA GLY A 171 -21.59 30.81 19.62
C GLY A 171 -22.31 31.30 20.89
N LEU A 172 -22.36 30.50 21.95
CA LEU A 172 -22.92 30.94 23.24
C LEU A 172 -22.11 32.11 23.83
N GLN A 173 -20.79 32.07 23.71
CA GLN A 173 -19.95 33.19 24.15
C GLN A 173 -20.24 34.47 23.37
N LEU A 174 -20.38 34.39 22.05
CA LEU A 174 -20.67 35.54 21.18
C LEU A 174 -22.09 36.08 21.39
N ALA A 175 -23.08 35.20 21.61
CA ALA A 175 -24.47 35.58 21.85
C ALA A 175 -24.62 36.43 23.12
N HIS A 176 -23.82 36.14 24.16
CA HIS A 176 -23.82 36.91 25.40
C HIS A 176 -22.95 38.17 25.34
N LEU A 177 -21.68 38.04 24.89
CA LEU A 177 -20.71 39.13 24.97
C LEU A 177 -20.86 40.17 23.85
N GLN A 178 -21.43 39.79 22.71
CA GLN A 178 -21.65 40.63 21.52
C GLN A 178 -20.46 41.56 21.18
N PRO A 179 -19.22 41.05 21.05
CA PRO A 179 -18.07 41.89 20.74
C PRO A 179 -18.20 42.53 19.35
N PRO A 180 -17.67 43.75 19.11
CA PRO A 180 -17.78 44.42 17.81
C PRO A 180 -17.27 43.62 16.60
N TRP A 181 -16.36 42.68 16.83
CA TRP A 181 -15.73 41.81 15.82
C TRP A 181 -16.37 40.42 15.70
N TYR A 182 -17.54 40.16 16.30
CA TYR A 182 -18.20 38.84 16.28
C TYR A 182 -18.38 38.23 14.87
N ARG A 183 -18.45 39.06 13.82
CA ARG A 183 -18.61 38.64 12.42
C ARG A 183 -17.44 37.83 11.86
N TRP A 184 -16.27 37.87 12.49
CA TRP A 184 -15.11 37.06 12.07
C TRP A 184 -15.27 35.59 12.46
N SER A 185 -16.07 35.31 13.50
CA SER A 185 -16.50 33.97 13.90
C SER A 185 -17.92 33.70 13.38
N PHE A 186 -18.11 33.70 12.06
CA PHE A 186 -19.43 33.78 11.41
C PHE A 186 -20.32 32.54 11.61
N VAL A 187 -19.76 31.33 11.63
CA VAL A 187 -20.45 30.07 11.98
C VAL A 187 -20.82 30.09 13.45
N GLY A 188 -19.87 30.43 14.34
CA GLY A 188 -20.15 30.59 15.77
C GLY A 188 -21.28 31.60 16.03
N ALA A 189 -21.21 32.76 15.39
CA ALA A 189 -22.24 33.80 15.47
C ALA A 189 -23.60 33.32 14.94
N TRP A 190 -23.62 32.59 13.82
CA TRP A 190 -24.85 32.00 13.29
C TRP A 190 -25.45 30.99 14.25
N MET A 191 -24.66 30.08 14.82
CA MET A 191 -25.14 29.11 15.80
C MET A 191 -25.61 29.77 17.10
N GLY A 192 -24.90 30.81 17.55
CA GLY A 192 -25.25 31.59 18.74
C GLY A 192 -26.54 32.41 18.58
N SER A 193 -26.93 32.78 17.35
CA SER A 193 -28.13 33.59 17.08
C SER A 193 -29.44 32.96 17.53
N SER A 194 -29.45 31.64 17.75
CA SER A 194 -30.62 30.91 18.26
C SER A 194 -30.78 30.95 19.79
N PHE A 195 -29.85 31.58 20.51
CA PHE A 195 -29.85 31.64 21.97
C PHE A 195 -30.02 33.08 22.47
N SER A 196 -30.83 33.29 23.50
CA SER A 196 -30.84 34.57 24.21
C SER A 196 -29.53 34.76 24.97
N ALA A 197 -29.18 36.00 25.31
CA ALA A 197 -27.98 36.28 26.09
C ALA A 197 -28.00 35.59 27.48
N THR A 198 -29.19 35.40 28.07
CA THR A 198 -29.36 34.70 29.35
C THR A 198 -29.12 33.20 29.16
N ASP A 199 -29.82 32.57 28.22
CA ASP A 199 -29.66 31.14 27.94
C ASP A 199 -28.20 30.81 27.59
N ALA A 200 -27.57 31.67 26.79
CA ALA A 200 -26.19 31.49 26.38
C ALA A 200 -25.22 31.46 27.57
N LYS A 201 -25.44 32.30 28.58
CA LYS A 201 -24.66 32.29 29.82
C LYS A 201 -24.91 31.03 30.64
N ASP A 202 -26.16 30.59 30.76
CA ASP A 202 -26.55 29.46 31.59
C ASP A 202 -26.07 28.11 31.01
N PHE A 203 -26.13 27.95 29.68
CA PHE A 203 -25.73 26.71 29.02
C PHE A 203 -24.22 26.60 28.74
N TYR A 204 -23.49 27.72 28.71
CA TYR A 204 -22.07 27.74 28.31
C TYR A 204 -21.23 26.71 29.08
N ARG A 205 -21.36 26.65 30.40
CA ARG A 205 -20.55 25.77 31.25
C ARG A 205 -20.75 24.29 30.92
N TYR A 206 -21.99 23.87 30.69
CA TYR A 206 -22.30 22.47 30.36
C TYR A 206 -21.74 22.09 29.01
N LEU A 207 -21.92 22.97 28.02
CA LEU A 207 -21.45 22.73 26.66
C LEU A 207 -19.92 22.76 26.58
N TRP A 208 -19.26 23.65 27.33
CA TRP A 208 -17.81 23.71 27.45
C TRP A 208 -17.25 22.38 27.99
N TRP A 209 -17.85 21.83 29.05
CA TRP A 209 -17.48 20.52 29.57
C TRP A 209 -17.76 19.39 28.59
N LEU A 210 -18.92 19.40 27.93
CA LEU A 210 -19.24 18.40 26.90
C LEU A 210 -18.20 18.41 25.78
N HIS A 211 -17.88 19.58 25.22
CA HIS A 211 -16.86 19.72 24.19
C HIS A 211 -15.48 19.28 24.67
N GLY A 212 -15.10 19.68 25.89
CA GLY A 212 -13.83 19.29 26.52
C GLY A 212 -13.71 17.78 26.69
N LEU A 213 -14.73 17.11 27.24
CA LEU A 213 -14.76 15.66 27.43
C LEU A 213 -14.79 14.90 26.11
N LEU A 214 -15.55 15.37 25.12
CA LEU A 214 -15.56 14.78 23.77
C LEU A 214 -14.16 14.88 23.13
N SER A 215 -13.49 16.02 23.26
CA SER A 215 -12.17 16.24 22.67
C SER A 215 -11.07 15.44 23.37
N LEU A 216 -11.04 15.46 24.71
CA LEU A 216 -10.10 14.67 25.51
C LEU A 216 -10.30 13.17 25.29
N GLY A 217 -11.55 12.71 25.31
CA GLY A 217 -11.88 11.32 25.01
C GLY A 217 -11.46 10.91 23.59
N PHE A 218 -11.63 11.79 22.60
CA PHE A 218 -11.24 11.51 21.22
C PHE A 218 -9.73 11.28 21.13
N VAL A 219 -8.93 12.16 21.75
CA VAL A 219 -7.47 12.03 21.80
C VAL A 219 -7.05 10.74 22.52
N ALA A 220 -7.65 10.44 23.68
CA ALA A 220 -7.38 9.22 24.42
C ALA A 220 -7.71 7.95 23.60
N ALA A 221 -8.75 8.00 22.76
CA ALA A 221 -9.21 6.87 21.95
C ALA A 221 -8.39 6.62 20.68
N ILE A 222 -7.50 7.54 20.27
CA ILE A 222 -6.69 7.39 19.04
C ILE A 222 -5.98 6.02 18.96
N PRO A 223 -5.16 5.60 19.95
CA PRO A 223 -4.45 4.33 19.87
C PRO A 223 -5.36 3.10 20.00
N PHE A 224 -6.57 3.24 20.54
CA PHE A 224 -7.48 2.12 20.81
C PHE A 224 -8.59 1.97 19.77
N THR A 225 -8.50 2.68 18.65
CA THR A 225 -9.50 2.61 17.57
C THR A 225 -8.80 2.58 16.22
N LYS A 226 -9.58 2.50 15.13
CA LYS A 226 -9.07 2.72 13.77
C LYS A 226 -8.37 4.08 13.58
N LEU A 227 -8.53 5.05 14.48
CA LEU A 227 -7.82 6.34 14.38
C LEU A 227 -6.30 6.20 14.53
N PHE A 228 -5.79 5.06 14.99
CA PHE A 228 -4.35 4.82 15.05
C PHE A 228 -3.63 5.07 13.72
N HIS A 229 -4.31 4.93 12.57
CA HIS A 229 -3.70 5.26 11.28
C HIS A 229 -3.20 6.70 11.14
N VAL A 230 -3.71 7.66 11.93
CA VAL A 230 -3.18 9.03 11.93
C VAL A 230 -1.69 9.03 12.32
N LEU A 231 -1.27 8.05 13.12
CA LEU A 231 0.12 7.83 13.55
C LEU A 231 0.79 6.71 12.74
N GLY A 232 0.07 5.60 12.54
CA GLY A 232 0.59 4.42 11.85
C GLY A 232 0.82 4.63 10.35
N ALA A 233 0.02 5.45 9.66
CA ALA A 233 0.18 5.68 8.23
C ALA A 233 1.48 6.43 7.90
N PRO A 234 1.81 7.59 8.53
CA PRO A 234 3.10 8.24 8.32
C PRO A 234 4.28 7.33 8.67
N ALA A 235 4.20 6.57 9.77
CA ALA A 235 5.23 5.61 10.15
C ALA A 235 5.40 4.49 9.10
N SER A 236 4.30 3.94 8.59
CA SER A 236 4.31 2.93 7.53
C SER A 236 4.95 3.48 6.25
N ILE A 237 4.57 4.69 5.82
CA ILE A 237 5.14 5.32 4.62
C ILE A 237 6.64 5.50 4.79
N TYR A 238 7.09 5.98 5.95
CA TYR A 238 8.52 6.17 6.23
C TYR A 238 9.30 4.85 6.15
N VAL A 239 8.85 3.81 6.85
CA VAL A 239 9.56 2.52 6.89
C VAL A 239 9.52 1.80 5.54
N GLN A 240 8.39 1.86 4.83
CA GLN A 240 8.25 1.24 3.51
C GLN A 240 9.01 1.99 2.40
N ALA A 241 9.41 3.25 2.64
CA ALA A 241 10.24 4.03 1.72
C ALA A 241 11.74 3.79 1.91
N GLN A 242 12.14 3.02 2.93
CA GLN A 242 13.54 2.65 3.13
C GLN A 242 13.95 1.54 2.17
N ASP A 243 15.24 1.50 1.86
CA ASP A 243 15.83 0.39 1.13
C ASP A 243 15.67 -0.87 1.96
N LYS A 244 15.06 -1.90 1.36
CA LYS A 244 14.96 -3.21 1.98
C LYS A 244 16.31 -3.89 1.82
N PRO A 245 16.91 -4.46 2.89
CA PRO A 245 18.08 -5.30 2.74
C PRO A 245 17.76 -6.47 1.80
N VAL A 246 18.77 -6.98 1.11
CA VAL A 246 18.64 -8.20 0.30
C VAL A 246 18.21 -9.33 1.24
N GLU A 247 17.03 -9.90 1.01
CA GLU A 247 16.50 -10.99 1.84
C GLU A 247 17.44 -12.21 1.74
N THR A 248 18.02 -12.59 2.88
CA THR A 248 18.64 -13.90 3.08
C THR A 248 17.57 -14.97 3.13
N ILE A 249 17.91 -16.22 2.80
CA ILE A 249 16.96 -17.35 2.90
C ILE A 249 16.49 -17.49 4.35
N GLU A 250 17.44 -17.46 5.28
CA GLU A 250 17.16 -17.48 6.71
C GLU A 250 16.34 -16.25 7.08
N GLY A 251 15.15 -16.49 7.63
CA GLY A 251 14.22 -15.44 8.04
C GLY A 251 13.39 -14.83 6.91
N ALA A 252 13.42 -15.36 5.68
CA ALA A 252 12.63 -14.82 4.57
C ALA A 252 11.10 -14.88 4.81
N GLY A 253 10.63 -15.82 5.63
CA GLY A 253 9.24 -15.89 6.09
C GLY A 253 8.91 -14.91 7.22
N GLU A 254 9.90 -14.27 7.85
CA GLU A 254 9.68 -13.44 9.04
C GLU A 254 9.09 -12.07 8.72
N PHE A 255 8.19 -11.63 9.59
CA PHE A 255 7.57 -10.30 9.49
C PHE A 255 8.44 -9.26 10.17
N GLY A 256 8.93 -8.31 9.37
CA GLY A 256 9.76 -7.21 9.85
C GLY A 256 8.91 -6.06 10.40
N LEU A 257 9.57 -5.05 11.00
CA LEU A 257 8.88 -3.89 11.58
C LEU A 257 7.95 -3.17 10.60
N GLY A 258 8.35 -3.06 9.32
CA GLY A 258 7.52 -2.45 8.27
C GLY A 258 6.21 -3.19 8.01
N ASP A 259 6.20 -4.51 8.16
CA ASP A 259 4.99 -5.33 8.05
C ASP A 259 4.07 -5.09 9.24
N LEU A 260 4.63 -5.09 10.46
CA LEU A 260 3.86 -4.89 11.70
C LEU A 260 3.18 -3.51 11.73
N ILE A 261 3.95 -2.45 11.42
CA ILE A 261 3.42 -1.09 11.36
C ILE A 261 2.34 -0.99 10.28
N PHE A 262 2.55 -1.60 9.11
CA PHE A 262 1.55 -1.62 8.05
C PHE A 262 0.25 -2.29 8.51
N PHE A 263 0.34 -3.46 9.16
CA PHE A 263 -0.85 -4.18 9.64
C PHE A 263 -1.66 -3.33 10.62
N ASP A 264 -0.97 -2.61 11.51
CA ASP A 264 -1.61 -1.71 12.46
C ASP A 264 -2.12 -0.40 11.83
N ALA A 265 -1.47 0.09 10.77
CA ALA A 265 -1.89 1.26 10.00
C ALA A 265 -3.06 0.98 9.06
N CYS A 266 -3.41 -0.29 8.82
CA CYS A 266 -4.43 -0.67 7.86
C CYS A 266 -5.83 -0.21 8.28
N MET A 267 -6.41 0.69 7.48
CA MET A 267 -7.69 1.35 7.74
C MET A 267 -8.94 0.64 7.26
N ARG A 268 -8.80 -0.60 6.77
CA ARG A 268 -9.90 -1.33 6.12
C ARG A 268 -10.60 -0.55 4.99
N CYS A 269 -9.89 0.35 4.31
CA CYS A 269 -10.48 1.15 3.24
C CYS A 269 -10.96 0.31 2.05
N GLY A 270 -10.37 -0.88 1.83
CA GLY A 270 -10.83 -1.81 0.78
C GLY A 270 -10.40 -1.44 -0.64
N ARG A 271 -9.55 -0.42 -0.85
CA ARG A 271 -8.97 -0.13 -2.18
C ARG A 271 -8.22 -1.34 -2.73
N CYS A 272 -7.47 -2.02 -1.88
CA CYS A 272 -6.77 -3.25 -2.23
C CYS A 272 -7.71 -4.40 -2.63
N VAL A 273 -8.93 -4.47 -2.07
CA VAL A 273 -9.93 -5.48 -2.42
C VAL A 273 -10.49 -5.18 -3.81
N ALA A 274 -10.86 -3.93 -4.08
CA ALA A 274 -11.37 -3.52 -5.38
C ALA A 274 -10.36 -3.70 -6.53
N ALA A 275 -9.05 -3.58 -6.24
CA ALA A 275 -7.99 -3.81 -7.23
C ALA A 275 -7.50 -5.27 -7.29
N CYS A 276 -7.98 -6.15 -6.42
CA CYS A 276 -7.48 -7.52 -6.35
C CYS A 276 -8.15 -8.40 -7.43
N PRO A 277 -7.37 -9.05 -8.32
CA PRO A 277 -7.96 -9.93 -9.33
C PRO A 277 -8.62 -11.17 -8.73
N SER A 278 -8.07 -11.70 -7.63
CA SER A 278 -8.66 -12.85 -6.94
C SER A 278 -10.03 -12.49 -6.33
N ALA A 279 -10.11 -11.42 -5.54
CA ALA A 279 -11.39 -10.96 -5.01
C ALA A 279 -12.39 -10.58 -6.13
N GLY A 280 -11.92 -9.97 -7.21
CA GLY A 280 -12.74 -9.63 -8.38
C GLY A 280 -13.31 -10.84 -9.11
N ALA A 281 -12.61 -11.97 -9.08
CA ALA A 281 -13.07 -13.25 -9.62
C ALA A 281 -14.03 -14.01 -8.68
N GLY A 282 -14.31 -13.49 -7.49
CA GLY A 282 -15.14 -14.16 -6.48
C GLY A 282 -14.41 -15.24 -5.67
N GLU A 283 -13.08 -15.31 -5.79
CA GLU A 283 -12.24 -16.19 -4.98
C GLU A 283 -12.21 -15.73 -3.51
N PRO A 284 -11.94 -16.63 -2.55
CA PRO A 284 -12.11 -16.34 -1.13
C PRO A 284 -11.09 -15.33 -0.57
N PHE A 285 -10.06 -14.94 -1.32
CA PHE A 285 -9.00 -14.05 -0.83
C PHE A 285 -9.29 -12.57 -1.05
N ALA A 286 -9.24 -11.81 0.05
CA ALA A 286 -9.27 -10.36 0.06
C ALA A 286 -8.03 -9.80 0.79
N PRO A 287 -7.20 -8.96 0.15
CA PRO A 287 -5.96 -8.47 0.77
C PRO A 287 -6.20 -7.69 2.07
N ARG A 288 -7.32 -6.95 2.16
CA ARG A 288 -7.69 -6.24 3.39
C ARG A 288 -7.89 -7.21 4.54
N ASP A 289 -8.67 -8.26 4.31
CA ASP A 289 -9.13 -9.17 5.35
C ASP A 289 -7.97 -10.05 5.83
N PHE A 290 -7.09 -10.44 4.90
CA PHE A 290 -5.80 -11.07 5.23
C PHE A 290 -4.93 -10.16 6.13
N VAL A 291 -4.79 -8.87 5.80
CA VAL A 291 -4.02 -7.94 6.64
C VAL A 291 -4.62 -7.76 8.04
N GLN A 292 -5.96 -7.72 8.15
CA GLN A 292 -6.63 -7.66 9.46
C GLN A 292 -6.42 -8.96 10.26
N ALA A 293 -6.42 -10.11 9.59
CA ALA A 293 -6.13 -11.40 10.21
C ALA A 293 -4.69 -11.45 10.74
N MET A 294 -3.71 -11.03 9.92
CA MET A 294 -2.30 -10.97 10.30
C MET A 294 -2.09 -10.06 11.52
N ARG A 295 -2.69 -8.86 11.52
CA ARG A 295 -2.68 -7.94 12.65
C ARG A 295 -3.13 -8.64 13.93
N ARG A 296 -4.32 -9.26 13.90
CA ARG A 296 -4.88 -9.95 15.07
C ARG A 296 -4.01 -11.11 15.55
N SER A 297 -3.48 -11.91 14.63
CA SER A 297 -2.56 -13.00 14.96
C SER A 297 -1.35 -12.49 15.75
N ILE A 298 -0.71 -11.43 15.27
CA ILE A 298 0.47 -10.83 15.92
C ILE A 298 0.14 -10.30 17.31
N TRP A 299 -1.00 -9.61 17.46
CA TRP A 299 -1.43 -9.10 18.76
C TRP A 299 -1.77 -10.23 19.73
N LYS A 300 -2.44 -11.29 19.28
CA LYS A 300 -2.75 -12.47 20.11
C LYS A 300 -1.49 -13.18 20.60
N GLU A 301 -0.45 -13.26 19.77
CA GLU A 301 0.82 -13.90 20.10
C GLU A 301 1.67 -13.07 21.08
N HIS A 302 1.67 -11.73 20.97
CA HIS A 302 2.65 -10.89 21.68
C HIS A 302 2.08 -9.98 22.77
N SER A 303 0.76 -9.82 22.85
CA SER A 303 0.06 -9.01 23.86
C SER A 303 -0.71 -9.91 24.84
N PRO A 304 -0.49 -9.80 26.16
CA PRO A 304 -1.24 -10.57 27.17
C PRO A 304 -2.76 -10.34 27.11
N SER A 305 -3.19 -9.18 26.61
CA SER A 305 -4.60 -8.78 26.54
C SER A 305 -5.17 -8.85 25.11
N GLY A 306 -4.42 -9.41 24.16
CA GLY A 306 -4.77 -9.39 22.74
C GLY A 306 -4.71 -7.98 22.12
N ASP A 307 -5.41 -7.79 20.99
CA ASP A 307 -5.53 -6.50 20.30
C ASP A 307 -6.26 -5.50 21.22
N ILE A 308 -5.62 -4.36 21.48
CA ILE A 308 -6.13 -3.33 22.39
C ILE A 308 -7.25 -2.48 21.78
N ARG A 309 -7.55 -2.64 20.48
CA ARG A 309 -8.60 -1.86 19.82
C ARG A 309 -9.99 -2.24 20.35
N LEU A 310 -10.76 -1.22 20.75
CA LEU A 310 -12.04 -1.36 21.46
C LEU A 310 -13.11 -2.12 20.67
N PHE A 311 -13.16 -1.93 19.35
CA PHE A 311 -14.22 -2.45 18.47
C PHE A 311 -13.76 -3.61 17.57
N GLY A 312 -12.59 -4.19 17.85
CA GLY A 312 -11.98 -5.25 17.04
C GLY A 312 -12.07 -6.66 17.63
N LYS A 313 -12.62 -6.84 18.83
CA LYS A 313 -12.59 -8.11 19.58
C LYS A 313 -13.44 -9.23 18.98
N ASP A 314 -14.55 -8.90 18.32
CA ASP A 314 -15.47 -9.89 17.71
C ASP A 314 -15.18 -10.15 16.22
N GLU A 315 -13.99 -9.79 15.72
CA GLU A 315 -13.61 -10.06 14.33
C GLU A 315 -13.38 -11.56 14.08
N VAL A 316 -14.04 -12.11 13.05
CA VAL A 316 -13.98 -13.53 12.64
C VAL A 316 -12.84 -13.85 11.67
N SER A 317 -12.08 -12.86 11.15
CA SER A 317 -11.07 -13.16 10.11
C SER A 317 -9.79 -13.76 10.73
N GLU A 318 -9.77 -15.06 10.93
CA GLU A 318 -8.54 -15.77 11.30
C GLU A 318 -7.58 -15.84 10.12
N VAL A 319 -6.30 -16.07 10.40
CA VAL A 319 -5.35 -16.37 9.33
C VAL A 319 -5.66 -17.78 8.87
N ASP A 320 -6.21 -17.92 7.66
CA ASP A 320 -6.60 -19.19 7.06
C ASP A 320 -5.83 -19.44 5.75
N GLU A 321 -6.06 -20.59 5.11
CA GLU A 321 -5.42 -21.00 3.86
C GLU A 321 -5.71 -20.08 2.65
N LYS A 322 -6.55 -19.04 2.79
CA LYS A 322 -6.94 -18.20 1.65
C LYS A 322 -5.77 -17.39 1.08
N PHE A 323 -4.66 -17.21 1.82
CA PHE A 323 -3.47 -16.54 1.27
C PHE A 323 -2.88 -17.25 0.04
N TRP A 324 -3.19 -18.53 -0.20
CA TRP A 324 -2.81 -19.26 -1.41
C TRP A 324 -3.46 -18.72 -2.69
N TYR A 325 -4.61 -18.04 -2.60
CA TYR A 325 -5.28 -17.43 -3.76
C TYR A 325 -4.67 -16.07 -4.16
N CYS A 326 -3.74 -15.53 -3.36
CA CYS A 326 -3.00 -14.33 -3.75
C CYS A 326 -2.16 -14.59 -5.01
N THR A 327 -2.45 -13.91 -6.12
CA THR A 327 -1.67 -14.08 -7.36
C THR A 327 -0.30 -13.41 -7.36
N THR A 328 0.10 -12.85 -6.21
CA THR A 328 1.32 -12.03 -6.04
C THR A 328 1.46 -10.93 -7.09
N CYS A 329 0.37 -10.44 -7.68
CA CYS A 329 0.44 -9.54 -8.83
C CYS A 329 0.74 -8.07 -8.50
N ARG A 330 0.97 -7.72 -7.23
CA ARG A 330 1.24 -6.34 -6.73
C ARG A 330 0.11 -5.30 -6.92
N ALA A 331 -1.06 -5.66 -7.45
CA ALA A 331 -2.15 -4.70 -7.68
C ALA A 331 -2.62 -3.97 -6.40
N CYS A 332 -2.65 -4.68 -5.26
CA CYS A 332 -3.01 -4.10 -3.97
C CYS A 332 -2.03 -3.00 -3.50
N LEU A 333 -0.74 -3.12 -3.84
CA LEU A 333 0.27 -2.15 -3.47
C LEU A 333 0.08 -0.85 -4.25
N GLU A 334 -0.19 -0.91 -5.56
CA GLU A 334 -0.37 0.30 -6.40
C GLU A 334 -1.40 1.28 -5.81
N VAL A 335 -2.47 0.74 -5.22
CA VAL A 335 -3.59 1.53 -4.66
C VAL A 335 -3.53 1.72 -3.13
N CYS A 336 -2.56 1.14 -2.43
CA CYS A 336 -2.48 1.25 -0.96
C CYS A 336 -2.00 2.66 -0.55
N PRO A 337 -2.77 3.45 0.23
CA PRO A 337 -2.33 4.78 0.65
C PRO A 337 -1.05 4.78 1.51
N VAL A 338 -0.78 3.69 2.22
CA VAL A 338 0.28 3.59 3.23
C VAL A 338 1.44 2.68 2.80
N TYR A 339 1.56 2.42 1.49
CA TYR A 339 2.64 1.61 0.91
C TYR A 339 2.67 0.16 1.40
N GLY A 340 1.54 -0.36 1.88
CA GLY A 340 1.43 -1.71 2.42
C GLY A 340 1.55 -2.83 1.40
N GLY A 341 2.52 -3.72 1.59
CA GLY A 341 2.77 -4.90 0.78
C GLY A 341 1.96 -6.13 1.19
N ALA A 342 0.63 -6.11 1.06
CA ALA A 342 -0.21 -7.27 1.42
C ALA A 342 0.17 -8.56 0.64
N PHE A 343 0.65 -8.42 -0.60
CA PHE A 343 1.14 -9.54 -1.40
C PHE A 343 2.48 -10.08 -0.88
N GLU A 344 3.35 -9.23 -0.32
CA GLU A 344 4.62 -9.64 0.32
C GLU A 344 4.31 -10.41 1.59
N ALA A 345 3.39 -9.90 2.41
CA ALA A 345 2.94 -10.61 3.61
C ALA A 345 2.32 -11.98 3.29
N ALA A 346 1.56 -12.09 2.18
CA ALA A 346 1.05 -13.37 1.71
C ALA A 346 2.19 -14.31 1.25
N ALA A 347 3.19 -13.79 0.52
CA ALA A 347 4.35 -14.58 0.12
C ALA A 347 5.18 -15.08 1.32
N LYS A 348 5.44 -14.22 2.31
CA LYS A 348 6.08 -14.61 3.57
C LYS A 348 5.30 -15.68 4.32
N LYS A 349 3.97 -15.55 4.36
CA LYS A 349 3.11 -16.58 4.99
C LYS A 349 3.18 -17.92 4.25
N ARG A 350 3.37 -17.94 2.93
CA ARG A 350 3.62 -19.17 2.16
C ARG A 350 4.95 -19.82 2.54
N VAL A 351 6.01 -19.02 2.67
CA VAL A 351 7.33 -19.52 3.11
C VAL A 351 7.18 -20.22 4.46
N LEU A 352 6.58 -19.55 5.46
CA LEU A 352 6.33 -20.16 6.77
C LEU A 352 5.49 -21.44 6.69
N ALA A 353 4.41 -21.44 5.91
CA ALA A 353 3.55 -22.61 5.73
C ALA A 353 4.30 -23.81 5.12
N ILE A 354 5.19 -23.55 4.14
CA ILE A 354 6.03 -24.57 3.52
C ILE A 354 7.08 -25.09 4.51
N GLU A 355 7.81 -24.19 5.19
CA GLU A 355 8.86 -24.56 6.15
C GLU A 355 8.31 -25.36 7.35
N GLU A 356 7.12 -24.98 7.84
CA GLU A 356 6.45 -25.68 8.95
C GLU A 356 5.69 -26.94 8.48
N GLY A 357 5.46 -27.10 7.18
CA GLY A 357 4.61 -28.15 6.62
C GLY A 357 3.13 -28.04 7.02
N THR A 358 2.65 -26.82 7.31
CA THR A 358 1.30 -26.51 7.79
C THR A 358 0.46 -25.87 6.68
N ASP A 359 -0.83 -26.25 6.57
CA ASP A 359 -1.79 -25.62 5.66
C ASP A 359 -1.34 -25.48 4.19
N VAL A 360 -0.52 -26.43 3.70
CA VAL A 360 -0.07 -26.48 2.29
C VAL A 360 -1.07 -27.28 1.45
N PRO A 361 -1.72 -26.67 0.44
CA PRO A 361 -2.67 -27.38 -0.40
C PRO A 361 -1.98 -28.51 -1.16
N LYS A 362 -2.65 -29.67 -1.24
CA LYS A 362 -2.11 -30.87 -1.90
C LYS A 362 -1.62 -30.60 -3.33
N LEU A 363 -2.32 -29.74 -4.07
CA LEU A 363 -1.93 -29.37 -5.45
C LEU A 363 -0.59 -28.61 -5.48
N ILE A 364 -0.30 -27.77 -4.49
CA ILE A 364 0.98 -27.05 -4.37
C ILE A 364 2.09 -28.04 -4.09
N THR A 365 1.93 -28.93 -3.10
CA THR A 365 2.93 -29.97 -2.79
C THR A 365 3.22 -30.86 -3.99
N GLN A 366 2.18 -31.27 -4.73
CA GLN A 366 2.34 -32.03 -5.97
C GLN A 366 3.10 -31.24 -7.04
N THR A 367 2.79 -29.96 -7.20
CA THR A 367 3.45 -29.08 -8.17
C THR A 367 4.94 -28.89 -7.81
N LEU A 368 5.27 -28.68 -6.54
CA LEU A 368 6.65 -28.55 -6.07
C LEU A 368 7.44 -29.86 -6.26
N ALA A 369 6.84 -31.01 -5.97
CA ALA A 369 7.47 -32.31 -6.21
C ALA A 369 7.74 -32.54 -7.71
N LYS A 370 6.79 -32.18 -8.58
CA LYS A 370 6.97 -32.23 -10.04
C LYS A 370 8.03 -31.26 -10.50
N LEU A 371 8.05 -30.05 -9.96
CA LEU A 371 9.02 -29.02 -10.28
C LEU A 371 10.44 -29.46 -9.90
N SER A 372 10.63 -30.05 -8.73
CA SER A 372 11.92 -30.64 -8.32
C SER A 372 12.34 -31.80 -9.22
N LYS A 373 11.42 -32.70 -9.56
CA LYS A 373 11.74 -33.91 -10.36
C LYS A 373 12.02 -33.60 -11.84
N TYR A 374 11.21 -32.76 -12.46
CA TYR A 374 11.24 -32.51 -13.91
C TYR A 374 11.93 -31.19 -14.28
N ASP A 375 12.18 -30.32 -13.29
CA ASP A 375 12.68 -28.97 -13.50
C ASP A 375 11.78 -28.13 -14.42
N ASN A 376 10.46 -28.39 -14.34
CA ASN A 376 9.38 -27.64 -14.95
C ASN A 376 8.03 -28.05 -14.32
N PRO A 377 7.00 -27.20 -14.35
CA PRO A 377 5.68 -27.52 -13.79
C PRO A 377 4.83 -28.44 -14.69
N TRP A 378 5.27 -28.72 -15.93
CA TRP A 378 4.48 -29.40 -16.97
C TRP A 378 4.77 -30.90 -17.09
N GLU A 379 5.49 -31.50 -16.15
CA GLU A 379 5.84 -32.94 -16.11
C GLU A 379 6.51 -33.44 -17.40
N SER A 380 7.14 -32.55 -18.15
CA SER A 380 7.76 -32.88 -19.42
C SER A 380 9.22 -33.23 -19.22
N SER A 381 9.73 -34.15 -20.04
CA SER A 381 11.16 -34.48 -20.06
C SER A 381 11.97 -33.27 -20.54
N ARG A 382 13.12 -33.02 -19.91
CA ARG A 382 14.08 -31.99 -20.32
C ARG A 382 14.46 -32.09 -21.81
N ASN A 383 14.47 -33.29 -22.39
CA ASN A 383 14.77 -33.50 -23.81
C ASN A 383 13.78 -32.82 -24.76
N LYS A 384 12.56 -32.54 -24.30
CA LYS A 384 11.53 -31.86 -25.11
C LYS A 384 11.70 -30.33 -25.15
N ARG A 385 12.60 -29.74 -24.35
CA ARG A 385 12.72 -28.28 -24.25
C ARG A 385 13.16 -27.59 -25.56
N GLY A 386 13.89 -28.30 -26.41
CA GLY A 386 14.29 -27.81 -27.74
C GLY A 386 13.31 -28.15 -28.87
N ALA A 387 12.26 -28.95 -28.62
CA ALA A 387 11.44 -29.53 -29.68
C ALA A 387 10.65 -28.49 -30.49
N TRP A 388 10.30 -27.34 -29.88
CA TRP A 388 9.61 -26.25 -30.57
C TRP A 388 10.43 -25.64 -31.72
N ALA A 389 11.76 -25.80 -31.69
CA ALA A 389 12.69 -25.29 -32.70
C ALA A 389 13.01 -26.32 -33.80
N GLU A 390 12.40 -27.52 -33.78
CA GLU A 390 12.60 -28.52 -34.82
C GLU A 390 12.21 -27.97 -36.20
N GLY A 391 13.12 -28.10 -37.17
CA GLY A 391 12.95 -27.54 -38.52
C GLY A 391 13.27 -26.04 -38.64
N MET A 392 13.72 -25.39 -37.56
CA MET A 392 14.26 -24.03 -37.59
C MET A 392 15.79 -24.04 -37.51
N ASP A 393 16.44 -23.07 -38.17
CA ASP A 393 17.88 -22.86 -38.08
C ASP A 393 18.21 -22.06 -36.81
N VAL A 394 18.18 -22.73 -35.65
CA VAL A 394 18.46 -22.14 -34.33
C VAL A 394 19.70 -22.81 -33.74
N VAL A 395 20.66 -22.00 -33.31
CA VAL A 395 21.93 -22.48 -32.75
C VAL A 395 21.70 -23.13 -31.38
N ASP A 396 22.27 -24.32 -31.19
CA ASP A 396 22.37 -24.99 -29.88
C ASP A 396 23.65 -24.52 -29.18
N LEU A 397 23.50 -23.65 -28.19
CA LEU A 397 24.63 -23.02 -27.47
C LEU A 397 25.49 -24.04 -26.72
N THR A 398 24.94 -25.21 -26.42
CA THR A 398 25.67 -26.28 -25.70
C THR A 398 26.67 -27.02 -26.60
N LYS A 399 26.64 -26.75 -27.90
CA LYS A 399 27.51 -27.36 -28.91
C LYS A 399 28.21 -26.32 -29.80
N ALA A 400 27.94 -25.03 -29.59
CA ALA A 400 28.45 -23.98 -30.45
C ALA A 400 29.89 -23.64 -30.08
N ASP A 401 30.80 -23.71 -31.04
CA ASP A 401 32.18 -23.22 -30.90
C ASP A 401 32.27 -21.70 -31.13
N THR A 402 31.21 -21.08 -31.66
CA THR A 402 31.16 -19.65 -31.97
C THR A 402 30.29 -18.90 -30.96
N PRO A 403 30.76 -17.77 -30.42
CA PRO A 403 29.96 -16.93 -29.55
C PRO A 403 28.72 -16.40 -30.29
N THR A 404 27.55 -16.54 -29.68
CA THR A 404 26.32 -15.86 -30.12
C THR A 404 26.16 -14.54 -29.38
N ASP A 405 25.48 -13.56 -29.99
CA ASP A 405 25.22 -12.27 -29.33
C ASP A 405 24.21 -12.41 -28.19
N ILE A 406 23.24 -13.34 -28.32
CA ILE A 406 22.12 -13.48 -27.39
C ILE A 406 21.79 -14.95 -27.11
N CYS A 407 21.57 -15.27 -25.84
CA CYS A 407 20.88 -16.48 -25.41
C CYS A 407 19.38 -16.23 -25.31
N TYR A 408 18.59 -16.90 -26.15
CA TYR A 408 17.13 -16.91 -26.00
C TYR A 408 16.73 -17.95 -24.95
N PHE A 409 16.51 -17.49 -23.71
CA PHE A 409 15.97 -18.28 -22.62
C PHE A 409 14.45 -18.41 -22.78
N VAL A 410 14.02 -19.56 -23.30
CA VAL A 410 12.66 -19.81 -23.76
C VAL A 410 11.69 -19.91 -22.59
N GLY A 411 12.13 -20.56 -21.50
CA GLY A 411 11.33 -20.78 -20.31
C GLY A 411 10.38 -21.97 -20.46
N CYS A 412 9.94 -22.52 -19.33
CA CYS A 412 9.23 -23.80 -19.29
C CYS A 412 7.90 -23.81 -20.07
N THR A 413 7.07 -22.78 -19.94
CA THR A 413 5.75 -22.73 -20.61
C THR A 413 5.90 -22.59 -22.12
N THR A 414 6.61 -21.56 -22.59
CA THR A 414 6.83 -21.29 -24.02
C THR A 414 7.56 -22.43 -24.73
N SER A 415 8.36 -23.21 -24.01
CA SER A 415 9.10 -24.35 -24.53
C SER A 415 8.27 -25.64 -24.61
N LEU A 416 7.39 -25.89 -23.63
CA LEU A 416 6.79 -27.22 -23.42
C LEU A 416 5.28 -27.27 -23.66
N GLU A 417 4.56 -26.15 -23.52
CA GLU A 417 3.11 -26.09 -23.68
C GLU A 417 2.77 -25.82 -25.16
N PRO A 418 2.10 -26.76 -25.87
CA PRO A 418 1.88 -26.65 -27.31
C PRO A 418 1.19 -25.35 -27.75
N THR A 419 0.29 -24.83 -26.92
CA THR A 419 -0.42 -23.58 -27.21
C THR A 419 0.47 -22.34 -27.12
N ALA A 420 1.59 -22.40 -26.38
CA ALA A 420 2.55 -21.30 -26.21
C ALA A 420 3.78 -21.41 -27.12
N GLN A 421 4.07 -22.58 -27.69
CA GLN A 421 5.25 -22.79 -28.56
C GLN A 421 5.27 -21.87 -29.79
N GLY A 422 4.10 -21.47 -30.30
CA GLY A 422 3.99 -20.51 -31.39
C GLY A 422 4.61 -19.15 -31.06
N GLU A 423 4.60 -18.74 -29.80
CA GLU A 423 5.21 -17.49 -29.33
C GLU A 423 6.73 -17.55 -29.43
N ALA A 424 7.33 -18.67 -29.02
CA ALA A 424 8.77 -18.90 -29.12
C ALA A 424 9.24 -18.94 -30.58
N GLN A 425 8.50 -19.64 -31.43
CA GLN A 425 8.77 -19.70 -32.87
C GLN A 425 8.63 -18.33 -33.54
N ALA A 426 7.61 -17.55 -33.18
CA ALA A 426 7.41 -16.22 -33.73
C ALA A 426 8.56 -15.27 -33.37
N PHE A 427 9.00 -15.27 -32.10
CA PHE A 427 10.13 -14.46 -31.68
C PHE A 427 11.44 -14.89 -32.36
N ALA A 428 11.72 -16.19 -32.43
CA ALA A 428 12.90 -16.72 -33.12
C ALA A 428 12.91 -16.34 -34.61
N LYS A 429 11.77 -16.39 -35.30
CA LYS A 429 11.65 -15.94 -36.70
C LYS A 429 11.98 -14.45 -36.86
N ILE A 430 11.55 -13.61 -35.92
CA ILE A 430 11.89 -12.18 -35.94
C ILE A 430 13.41 -11.98 -35.80
N LEU A 431 14.05 -12.70 -34.88
CA LEU A 431 15.51 -12.63 -34.70
C LEU A 431 16.26 -13.08 -35.97
N GLN A 432 15.82 -14.18 -36.61
CA GLN A 432 16.40 -14.65 -37.87
C GLN A 432 16.27 -13.62 -39.00
N VAL A 433 15.07 -13.06 -39.21
CA VAL A 433 14.80 -12.06 -40.26
C VAL A 433 15.58 -10.77 -40.03
N THR A 434 15.82 -10.40 -38.78
CA THR A 434 16.59 -9.19 -38.41
C THR A 434 18.11 -9.43 -38.36
N GLY A 435 18.56 -10.66 -38.63
CA GLY A 435 19.98 -11.03 -38.67
C GLY A 435 20.65 -11.00 -37.30
N VAL A 436 19.89 -11.14 -36.21
CA VAL A 436 20.43 -11.23 -34.85
C VAL A 436 21.04 -12.61 -34.67
N ASN A 437 22.30 -12.66 -34.21
CA ASN A 437 22.98 -13.92 -33.90
C ASN A 437 22.54 -14.43 -32.52
N PHE A 438 21.66 -15.43 -32.47
CA PHE A 438 21.13 -15.99 -31.23
C PHE A 438 21.16 -17.51 -31.19
N GLY A 439 21.15 -18.06 -29.99
CA GLY A 439 20.98 -19.50 -29.76
C GLY A 439 20.14 -19.82 -28.53
N ILE A 440 19.91 -21.11 -28.32
CA ILE A 440 19.14 -21.66 -27.20
C ILE A 440 19.95 -22.72 -26.45
N LEU A 441 19.62 -22.94 -25.17
CA LEU A 441 20.21 -24.00 -24.36
C LEU A 441 19.52 -25.37 -24.55
N GLY A 442 18.36 -25.40 -25.22
CA GLY A 442 17.61 -26.62 -25.51
C GLY A 442 17.37 -27.47 -24.27
N LYS A 443 17.81 -28.73 -24.30
CA LYS A 443 17.64 -29.69 -23.18
C LYS A 443 18.43 -29.33 -21.92
N LYS A 444 19.41 -28.43 -22.02
CA LYS A 444 20.21 -27.94 -20.89
C LYS A 444 19.63 -26.68 -20.25
N GLU A 445 18.57 -26.10 -20.81
CA GLU A 445 17.93 -24.93 -20.21
C GLU A 445 17.29 -25.32 -18.86
N PRO A 446 17.69 -24.68 -17.74
CA PRO A 446 17.11 -24.95 -16.43
C PRO A 446 15.78 -24.22 -16.22
N CYS A 447 15.10 -24.49 -15.10
CA CYS A 447 14.02 -23.63 -14.63
C CYS A 447 14.57 -22.34 -14.00
N CYS A 448 13.95 -21.20 -14.30
CA CYS A 448 14.33 -19.92 -13.67
C CYS A 448 14.01 -19.84 -12.16
N GLY A 449 13.23 -20.77 -11.60
CA GLY A 449 12.92 -20.78 -10.17
C GLY A 449 11.68 -19.98 -9.73
N ASP A 450 11.04 -19.22 -10.63
CA ASP A 450 9.87 -18.37 -10.28
C ASP A 450 8.81 -19.16 -9.51
N VAL A 451 8.35 -20.30 -10.04
CA VAL A 451 7.28 -21.09 -9.42
C VAL A 451 7.62 -21.48 -7.98
N ALA A 452 8.83 -21.99 -7.72
CA ALA A 452 9.26 -22.37 -6.38
C ALA A 452 9.20 -21.15 -5.43
N LYS A 453 9.75 -20.02 -5.86
CA LYS A 453 9.78 -18.79 -5.06
C LYS A 453 8.39 -18.22 -4.79
N ARG A 454 7.49 -18.21 -5.78
CA ARG A 454 6.12 -17.70 -5.60
C ARG A 454 5.28 -18.59 -4.68
N MET A 455 5.59 -19.88 -4.61
CA MET A 455 4.95 -20.84 -3.69
C MET A 455 5.58 -20.87 -2.30
N GLY A 456 6.71 -20.21 -2.10
CA GLY A 456 7.40 -20.13 -0.81
C GLY A 456 8.42 -21.23 -0.56
N GLU A 457 8.71 -22.09 -1.54
CA GLU A 457 9.73 -23.14 -1.45
C GLU A 457 11.11 -22.57 -1.81
N LEU A 458 11.72 -21.89 -0.84
CA LEU A 458 12.96 -21.15 -1.07
C LEU A 458 14.16 -22.06 -1.30
N GLY A 459 14.19 -23.27 -0.71
CA GLY A 459 15.24 -24.24 -0.95
C GLY A 459 15.32 -24.63 -2.43
N LEU A 460 14.19 -25.03 -3.01
CA LEU A 460 14.11 -25.37 -4.44
C LEU A 460 14.40 -24.16 -5.35
N PHE A 461 13.96 -22.96 -4.97
CA PHE A 461 14.31 -21.75 -5.72
C PHE A 461 15.83 -21.55 -5.81
N MET A 462 16.55 -21.75 -4.70
CA MET A 462 18.00 -21.55 -4.65
C MET A 462 18.74 -22.60 -5.47
N GLU A 463 18.32 -23.86 -5.40
CA GLU A 463 18.84 -24.94 -6.25
C GLU A 463 18.66 -24.60 -7.74
N GLN A 464 17.46 -24.17 -8.15
CA GLN A 464 17.16 -23.81 -9.55
C GLN A 464 17.94 -22.57 -10.01
N ARG A 465 18.12 -21.59 -9.12
CA ARG A 465 18.94 -20.41 -9.36
C ARG A 465 20.40 -20.78 -9.57
N GLU A 466 20.98 -21.60 -8.71
CA GLU A 466 22.36 -22.08 -8.81
C GLU A 466 22.56 -22.86 -10.11
N ASN A 467 21.65 -23.78 -10.45
CA ASN A 467 21.68 -24.50 -11.71
C ASN A 467 21.66 -23.56 -12.93
N THR A 468 20.89 -22.47 -12.85
CA THR A 468 20.83 -21.46 -13.92
C THR A 468 22.12 -20.66 -14.04
N LEU A 469 22.68 -20.20 -12.92
CA LEU A 469 23.95 -19.48 -12.89
C LEU A 469 25.09 -20.35 -13.42
N ASN A 470 25.20 -21.59 -12.95
CA ASN A 470 26.22 -22.55 -13.38
C ASN A 470 26.10 -22.85 -14.88
N ALA A 471 24.89 -23.03 -15.41
CA ALA A 471 24.68 -23.26 -16.84
C ALA A 471 25.09 -22.02 -17.67
N PHE A 472 24.79 -20.82 -17.20
CA PHE A 472 25.18 -19.60 -17.91
C PHE A 472 26.69 -19.39 -17.87
N GLU A 473 27.35 -19.70 -16.76
CA GLU A 473 28.81 -19.66 -16.67
C GLU A 473 29.46 -20.72 -17.56
N GLU A 474 29.00 -21.97 -17.51
CA GLU A 474 29.52 -23.10 -18.31
C GLU A 474 29.48 -22.79 -19.82
N TYR A 475 28.40 -22.17 -20.30
CA TYR A 475 28.21 -21.85 -21.71
C TYR A 475 28.52 -20.39 -22.08
N GLY A 476 29.16 -19.62 -21.19
CA GLY A 476 29.62 -18.24 -21.47
C GLY A 476 28.50 -17.24 -21.78
N ILE A 477 27.32 -17.43 -21.19
CA ILE A 477 26.13 -16.63 -21.44
C ILE A 477 26.20 -15.31 -20.66
N SER A 478 26.23 -14.19 -21.40
CA SER A 478 26.31 -12.83 -20.82
C SER A 478 25.12 -11.93 -21.18
N ASP A 479 24.37 -12.25 -22.23
CA ASP A 479 23.15 -11.54 -22.62
C ASP A 479 22.01 -12.53 -22.84
N VAL A 480 20.94 -12.36 -22.07
CA VAL A 480 19.81 -13.29 -22.00
C VAL A 480 18.54 -12.55 -22.33
N VAL A 481 17.78 -13.10 -23.26
CA VAL A 481 16.46 -12.60 -23.63
C VAL A 481 15.43 -13.66 -23.31
N THR A 482 14.30 -13.27 -22.75
CA THR A 482 13.19 -14.18 -22.48
C THR A 482 11.85 -13.60 -22.89
N PHE A 483 10.95 -14.49 -23.29
CA PHE A 483 9.56 -14.12 -23.63
C PHE A 483 8.70 -13.95 -22.38
N SER A 484 9.01 -14.67 -21.29
CA SER A 484 8.18 -14.70 -20.09
C SER A 484 8.48 -13.50 -19.18
N PRO A 485 7.47 -12.69 -18.81
CA PRO A 485 7.62 -11.66 -17.78
C PRO A 485 8.09 -12.19 -16.42
N HIS A 486 7.74 -13.44 -16.10
CA HIS A 486 8.16 -14.10 -14.86
C HIS A 486 9.64 -14.47 -14.91
N CYS A 487 10.09 -15.13 -15.99
CA CYS A 487 11.51 -15.43 -16.17
C CYS A 487 12.33 -14.14 -16.17
N PHE A 488 11.87 -13.10 -16.85
CA PHE A 488 12.53 -11.80 -16.86
C PHE A 488 12.62 -11.22 -15.45
N ASN A 489 11.53 -11.16 -14.70
CA ASN A 489 11.55 -10.65 -13.32
C ASN A 489 12.51 -11.44 -12.43
N THR A 490 12.48 -12.76 -12.50
CA THR A 490 13.29 -13.61 -11.64
C THR A 490 14.77 -13.48 -11.97
N LEU A 491 15.14 -13.59 -13.26
CA LEU A 491 16.51 -13.42 -13.73
C LEU A 491 17.05 -12.01 -13.47
N ASN A 492 16.23 -10.97 -13.62
CA ASN A 492 16.68 -9.58 -13.48
C ASN A 492 16.71 -9.09 -12.04
N ASN A 493 15.73 -9.45 -11.21
CA ASN A 493 15.54 -8.86 -9.88
C ASN A 493 15.86 -9.82 -8.72
N GLU A 494 15.83 -11.13 -8.95
CA GLU A 494 15.90 -12.12 -7.87
C GLU A 494 17.22 -12.92 -7.88
N TYR A 495 18.11 -12.61 -8.84
CA TYR A 495 19.44 -13.20 -9.00
C TYR A 495 20.50 -12.12 -8.72
N PRO A 496 20.81 -11.82 -7.44
CA PRO A 496 21.68 -10.69 -7.08
C PRO A 496 23.14 -10.85 -7.56
N GLU A 497 23.58 -12.07 -7.84
CA GLU A 497 24.94 -12.41 -8.31
C GLU A 497 25.01 -12.62 -9.82
N ALA A 498 23.96 -12.26 -10.56
CA ALA A 498 23.94 -12.40 -12.01
C ALA A 498 25.04 -11.54 -12.66
N THR A 499 25.94 -12.19 -13.41
CA THR A 499 26.95 -11.56 -14.25
C THR A 499 26.47 -11.33 -15.69
N PHE A 500 25.22 -11.66 -15.96
CA PHE A 500 24.56 -11.53 -17.26
C PHE A 500 23.50 -10.43 -17.24
N ARG A 501 23.22 -9.87 -18.42
CA ARG A 501 22.11 -8.94 -18.62
C ARG A 501 20.85 -9.71 -19.02
N ALA A 502 19.78 -9.61 -18.23
CA ALA A 502 18.46 -10.13 -18.61
C ALA A 502 17.62 -9.06 -19.31
N ARG A 503 16.92 -9.43 -20.38
CA ARG A 503 15.97 -8.57 -21.09
C ARG A 503 14.68 -9.32 -21.40
N HIS A 504 13.56 -8.61 -21.33
CA HIS A 504 12.31 -9.09 -21.90
C HIS A 504 12.30 -8.89 -23.42
N TYR A 505 11.66 -9.80 -24.17
CA TYR A 505 11.65 -9.75 -25.64
C TYR A 505 11.19 -8.41 -26.21
N THR A 506 10.25 -7.71 -25.55
CA THR A 506 9.78 -6.39 -26.00
C THR A 506 10.87 -5.33 -25.95
N MET A 507 11.83 -5.44 -25.02
CA MET A 507 12.95 -4.49 -24.98
C MET A 507 13.83 -4.66 -26.23
N VAL A 508 14.08 -5.91 -26.63
CA VAL A 508 14.87 -6.26 -27.81
C VAL A 508 14.15 -5.83 -29.09
N LEU A 509 12.86 -6.12 -29.23
CA LEU A 509 12.08 -5.70 -30.39
C LEU A 509 12.07 -4.19 -30.54
N ARG A 510 11.96 -3.44 -29.43
CA ARG A 510 12.05 -1.98 -29.45
C ARG A 510 13.43 -1.49 -29.88
N GLU A 511 14.51 -2.09 -29.39
CA GLU A 511 15.88 -1.78 -29.84
C GLU A 511 16.04 -2.03 -31.35
N LEU A 512 15.56 -3.17 -31.86
CA LEU A 512 15.60 -3.51 -33.29
C LEU A 512 14.77 -2.55 -34.15
N LEU A 513 13.65 -2.03 -33.64
CA LEU A 513 12.85 -1.00 -34.31
C LEU A 513 13.60 0.33 -34.36
N ALA A 514 14.18 0.76 -33.24
CA ALA A 514 14.95 2.01 -33.15
C ALA A 514 16.17 1.99 -34.08
N ASP A 515 16.83 0.84 -34.20
CA ASP A 515 17.97 0.62 -35.11
C ASP A 515 17.55 0.46 -36.58
N GLY A 516 16.24 0.42 -36.87
CA GLY A 516 15.69 0.25 -38.22
C GLY A 516 15.90 -1.15 -38.82
N LYS A 517 16.35 -2.12 -38.02
CA LYS A 517 16.53 -3.54 -38.39
C LYS A 517 15.20 -4.28 -38.48
N LEU A 518 14.26 -3.98 -37.58
CA LEU A 518 12.90 -4.51 -37.62
C LEU A 518 11.99 -3.52 -38.37
N ARG A 519 11.28 -4.00 -39.39
CA ARG A 519 10.30 -3.22 -40.15
C ARG A 519 9.07 -4.08 -40.40
N PHE A 520 7.90 -3.53 -40.10
CA PHE A 520 6.63 -4.19 -40.34
C PHE A 520 6.12 -3.86 -41.74
N LYS A 521 5.51 -4.86 -42.39
CA LYS A 521 4.66 -4.63 -43.56
C LYS A 521 3.31 -4.09 -43.10
N GLU A 522 2.50 -3.61 -44.04
CA GLU A 522 1.13 -3.21 -43.76
C GLU A 522 0.35 -4.37 -43.13
N GLY A 523 -0.23 -4.08 -41.96
CA GLY A 523 -1.06 -4.99 -41.20
C GLY A 523 -2.46 -5.12 -41.79
N ASP A 524 -3.28 -5.93 -41.15
CA ASP A 524 -4.63 -6.30 -41.58
C ASP A 524 -5.73 -5.29 -41.18
N GLY A 525 -5.36 -4.11 -40.68
CA GLY A 525 -6.32 -3.12 -40.20
C GLY A 525 -6.85 -3.40 -38.78
N ALA A 526 -6.26 -4.34 -38.04
CA ALA A 526 -6.80 -4.78 -36.76
C ALA A 526 -6.80 -3.68 -35.69
N THR A 527 -7.89 -3.63 -34.92
CA THR A 527 -7.94 -2.88 -33.65
C THR A 527 -7.60 -3.83 -32.51
N VAL A 528 -6.55 -3.51 -31.75
CA VAL A 528 -5.99 -4.38 -30.72
C VAL A 528 -5.94 -3.69 -29.37
N THR A 529 -6.06 -4.47 -28.29
CA THR A 529 -5.83 -4.03 -26.92
C THR A 529 -4.69 -4.84 -26.33
N TYR A 530 -3.88 -4.23 -25.46
CA TYR A 530 -2.76 -4.91 -24.79
C TYR A 530 -3.02 -5.01 -23.29
N HIS A 531 -3.05 -6.23 -22.78
CA HIS A 531 -3.19 -6.49 -21.35
C HIS A 531 -1.82 -6.61 -20.69
N ASP A 532 -1.48 -5.65 -19.82
CA ASP A 532 -0.19 -5.58 -19.17
C ASP A 532 0.09 -6.77 -18.23
N PRO A 533 1.14 -7.57 -18.50
CA PRO A 533 1.56 -8.60 -17.56
C PRO A 533 2.02 -7.94 -16.25
N CYS A 534 1.59 -8.49 -15.11
CA CYS A 534 1.87 -7.88 -13.80
C CYS A 534 3.38 -7.84 -13.48
N TYR A 535 4.11 -8.90 -13.84
CA TYR A 535 5.56 -8.98 -13.66
C TYR A 535 6.34 -8.07 -14.63
N LEU A 536 5.75 -7.65 -15.74
CA LEU A 536 6.37 -6.67 -16.63
C LEU A 536 6.06 -5.24 -16.18
N SER A 537 4.79 -4.94 -15.97
CA SER A 537 4.30 -3.59 -15.68
C SER A 537 4.46 -3.17 -14.22
N ARG A 538 3.95 -3.95 -13.25
CA ARG A 538 3.91 -3.55 -11.84
C ARG A 538 5.21 -3.86 -11.10
N TYR A 539 5.91 -4.93 -11.49
CA TYR A 539 7.22 -5.26 -10.94
C TYR A 539 8.33 -4.46 -11.59
N ASN A 540 8.42 -4.50 -12.93
CA ASN A 540 9.55 -3.94 -13.67
C ASN A 540 9.29 -2.56 -14.30
N ARG A 541 8.07 -2.01 -14.21
CA ARG A 541 7.70 -0.69 -14.76
C ARG A 541 7.89 -0.58 -16.28
N ILE A 542 7.84 -1.71 -16.99
CA ILE A 542 7.88 -1.81 -18.45
C ILE A 542 6.44 -1.84 -18.95
N VAL A 543 6.02 -0.78 -19.64
CA VAL A 543 4.63 -0.53 -20.06
C VAL A 543 4.59 0.06 -21.47
N ASP A 544 5.54 0.92 -21.81
CA ASP A 544 5.55 1.62 -23.10
C ASP A 544 6.13 0.75 -24.23
N GLU A 545 7.12 -0.09 -23.92
CA GLU A 545 7.82 -0.91 -24.91
C GLU A 545 6.91 -1.84 -25.72
N PRO A 546 5.98 -2.62 -25.11
CA PRO A 546 5.01 -3.41 -25.88
C PRO A 546 4.12 -2.54 -26.77
N ARG A 547 3.74 -1.34 -26.31
CA ARG A 547 2.81 -0.44 -27.02
C ARG A 547 3.49 0.24 -28.20
N GLU A 548 4.75 0.64 -28.06
CA GLU A 548 5.56 1.19 -29.15
C GLU A 548 5.72 0.17 -30.28
N ILE A 549 5.97 -1.10 -29.94
CA ILE A 549 6.04 -2.19 -30.93
C ILE A 549 4.71 -2.31 -31.67
N ILE A 550 3.59 -2.42 -30.96
CA ILE A 550 2.27 -2.57 -31.57
C ILE A 550 1.93 -1.37 -32.48
N ARG A 551 2.17 -0.13 -32.02
CA ARG A 551 1.91 1.08 -32.81
C ARG A 551 2.81 1.23 -34.04
N SER A 552 3.96 0.56 -34.05
CA SER A 552 4.87 0.58 -35.20
C SER A 552 4.42 -0.32 -36.35
N ILE A 553 3.39 -1.15 -36.15
CA ILE A 553 2.80 -1.99 -37.19
C ILE A 553 1.81 -1.12 -37.99
N PRO A 554 2.10 -0.79 -39.29
CA PRO A 554 1.19 0.03 -40.08
C PRO A 554 -0.19 -0.63 -40.20
N GLY A 555 -1.26 0.16 -40.14
CA GLY A 555 -2.63 -0.35 -40.22
C GLY A 555 -3.20 -0.92 -38.90
N VAL A 556 -2.38 -1.16 -37.88
CA VAL A 556 -2.88 -1.61 -36.56
C VAL A 556 -3.24 -0.41 -35.68
N THR A 557 -4.42 -0.46 -35.04
CA THR A 557 -4.88 0.57 -34.10
C THR A 557 -4.87 0.01 -32.68
N LEU A 558 -4.01 0.55 -31.80
CA LEU A 558 -4.00 0.22 -30.37
C LEU A 558 -5.02 1.08 -29.61
N VAL A 559 -5.94 0.45 -28.88
CA VAL A 559 -6.95 1.10 -28.02
C VAL A 559 -6.72 0.92 -26.54
#